data_AF-S6WG66-F1
#
_entry.id   AF-S6WG66-F1
#
_cell.length_a   1.000
_cell.length_b   1.000
_cell.length_c   1.000
_cell.angle_alpha   90.00
_cell.angle_beta   90.00
_cell.angle_gamma   90.00
#
_symmetry.space_group_name_H-M   'P 1'
#
loop_
_entity.id
_entity.type
_entity.pdbx_description
1 polymer ?
#
loop_
_entity_poly.entity_id
_entity_poly.type
_entity_poly.pdbx_seq_one_letter_code
_entity_poly.pdbx_strand_id
1 'polypeptide(L)'
;MRPDVSVGKYGVQIISLVSVGAHPTSGRARRAEQDARAVELGLQLVGDNLQVLHAGNPEEPALRAYLGMGLSELHVLEQPDGADALAALTDYIRNSGAQMV
;
A
#
# COMPACT_ATOMS: atom_id res chain seq x y z
N MET A 1 3.46 -25.37 13.56
CA MET A 1 4.47 -25.48 12.50
C MET A 1 4.08 -24.47 11.43
N ARG A 2 4.76 -23.32 11.36
CA ARG A 2 4.53 -22.34 10.27
C ARG A 2 5.32 -22.85 9.06
N PRO A 3 4.76 -22.85 7.84
CA PRO A 3 5.54 -23.22 6.67
C PRO A 3 6.65 -22.20 6.48
N ASP A 4 7.88 -22.69 6.41
CA ASP A 4 9.04 -21.94 5.92
C ASP A 4 8.82 -21.72 4.43
N VAL A 5 8.19 -20.59 4.09
CA VAL A 5 8.14 -20.11 2.72
C VAL A 5 9.47 -19.40 2.47
N SER A 6 10.51 -20.19 2.23
CA SER A 6 11.73 -19.70 1.61
C SER A 6 11.38 -19.26 0.19
N VAL A 7 10.92 -18.02 0.04
CA VAL A 7 10.72 -17.38 -1.26
C VAL A 7 12.09 -17.34 -1.92
N GLY A 8 12.21 -18.10 -3.01
CA GLY A 8 13.47 -18.31 -3.71
C GLY A 8 14.13 -17.01 -4.16
N LYS A 9 15.41 -17.14 -4.52
CA LYS A 9 16.41 -16.12 -4.89
C LYS A 9 16.03 -15.10 -6.00
N TYR A 10 14.77 -15.07 -6.43
CA TYR A 10 14.14 -14.06 -7.28
C TYR A 10 12.86 -13.60 -6.60
N GLY A 11 12.97 -12.67 -5.65
CA GLY A 11 11.81 -12.16 -4.91
C GLY A 11 10.80 -11.49 -5.84
N VAL A 12 9.52 -11.83 -5.69
CA VAL A 12 8.43 -11.18 -6.43
C VAL A 12 8.35 -9.71 -6.01
N GLN A 13 8.26 -8.78 -6.97
CA GLN A 13 8.04 -7.36 -6.68
C GLN A 13 6.55 -7.10 -6.53
N ILE A 14 6.12 -6.77 -5.31
CA ILE A 14 4.73 -6.53 -4.95
C ILE A 14 4.58 -5.07 -4.54
N ILE A 15 3.58 -4.39 -5.10
CA ILE A 15 3.12 -3.07 -4.65
C ILE A 15 1.72 -3.22 -4.07
N SER A 16 1.50 -2.81 -2.82
CA SER A 16 0.15 -2.67 -2.27
C SER A 16 -0.35 -1.24 -2.44
N LEU A 17 -1.45 -1.08 -3.17
CA LEU A 17 -2.14 0.20 -3.26
C LEU A 17 -2.98 0.43 -2.01
N VAL A 18 -2.85 1.60 -1.42
CA VAL A 18 -3.59 1.97 -0.20
C VAL A 18 -4.34 3.28 -0.36
N SER A 19 -5.50 3.33 0.30
CA SER A 19 -6.44 4.44 0.23
C SER A 19 -6.93 4.85 1.61
N VAL A 20 -7.52 6.05 1.65
CA VAL A 20 -8.13 6.61 2.84
C VAL A 20 -9.58 6.17 2.85
N GLY A 21 -9.89 5.22 3.74
CA GLY A 21 -11.26 4.80 3.98
C GLY A 21 -11.98 5.73 4.97
N ALA A 22 -13.29 5.56 5.06
CA ALA A 22 -14.11 6.21 6.08
C ALA A 22 -14.66 5.17 7.06
N HIS A 23 -14.79 5.55 8.33
CA HIS A 23 -15.55 4.75 9.29
C HIS A 23 -17.05 4.79 8.91
N PRO A 24 -17.74 3.64 8.79
CA PRO A 24 -19.10 3.58 8.23
C PRO A 24 -20.12 4.43 9.01
N THR A 25 -19.95 4.53 10.33
CA THR A 25 -20.85 5.30 11.18
C THR A 25 -20.44 6.75 11.40
N SER A 26 -19.15 7.05 11.60
CA SER A 26 -18.69 8.37 12.02
C SER A 26 -18.09 9.20 10.88
N GLY A 27 -17.86 8.60 9.71
CA GLY A 27 -17.22 9.26 8.57
C GLY A 27 -15.75 9.61 8.77
N ARG A 28 -15.17 9.34 9.95
CA ARG A 28 -13.77 9.66 10.24
C ARG A 28 -12.84 8.89 9.32
N ALA A 29 -11.82 9.58 8.81
CA ALA A 29 -10.76 8.98 8.02
C ALA A 29 -10.06 7.85 8.79
N ARG A 30 -9.81 6.75 8.10
CA ARG A 30 -9.08 5.59 8.59
C ARG A 30 -8.39 4.88 7.43
N ARG A 31 -7.42 4.01 7.69
CA ARG A 31 -6.96 3.06 6.66
C ARG A 31 -8.14 2.25 6.14
N ALA A 32 -8.24 2.09 4.82
CA ALA A 32 -9.23 1.21 4.21
C ALA A 32 -8.96 -0.24 4.65
N GLU A 33 -10.02 -0.95 5.04
CA GLU A 33 -9.88 -2.27 5.67
C GLU A 33 -9.35 -3.32 4.69
N GLN A 34 -9.77 -3.28 3.42
CA GLN A 34 -9.33 -4.24 2.41
C GLN A 34 -7.87 -3.99 2.04
N ASP A 35 -7.48 -2.74 1.87
CA ASP A 35 -6.11 -2.33 1.61
C ASP A 35 -5.18 -2.74 2.75
N ALA A 36 -5.64 -2.63 4.01
CA ALA A 36 -4.89 -3.14 5.15
C ALA A 36 -4.69 -4.67 5.09
N ARG A 37 -5.68 -5.43 4.60
CA ARG A 37 -5.51 -6.88 4.39
C ARG A 37 -4.52 -7.17 3.25
N ALA A 38 -4.51 -6.36 2.20
CA ALA A 38 -3.54 -6.47 1.11
C ALA A 38 -2.11 -6.22 1.60
N VAL A 39 -1.91 -5.19 2.42
CA VAL A 39 -0.62 -4.89 3.07
C VAL A 39 -0.17 -6.04 3.98
N GLU A 40 -1.08 -6.60 4.79
CA GLU A 40 -0.76 -7.75 5.64
C GLU A 40 -0.30 -8.96 4.80
N LEU A 41 -1.00 -9.28 3.71
CA LEU A 41 -0.60 -10.35 2.81
C LEU A 41 0.76 -10.07 2.15
N GLY A 42 0.98 -8.85 1.67
CA GLY A 42 2.26 -8.44 1.09
C GLY A 42 3.42 -8.61 2.07
N LEU A 43 3.25 -8.18 3.33
CA LEU A 43 4.25 -8.33 4.39
C LEU A 43 4.54 -9.80 4.69
N GLN A 44 3.53 -10.67 4.67
CA GLN A 44 3.73 -12.12 4.85
C GLN A 44 4.48 -12.77 3.68
N LEU A 45 4.37 -12.23 2.47
CA LEU A 45 4.97 -12.80 1.25
C LEU A 45 6.39 -12.30 1.00
N VAL A 46 6.64 -10.99 1.16
CA VAL A 46 7.92 -10.37 0.76
C VAL A 46 8.60 -9.57 1.87
N GLY A 47 7.99 -9.51 3.06
CA GLY A 47 8.54 -8.82 4.22
C GLY A 47 8.81 -7.35 3.93
N ASP A 48 10.01 -6.88 4.32
CA ASP A 48 10.46 -5.50 4.15
C ASP A 48 10.62 -5.07 2.68
N ASN A 49 10.53 -6.00 1.72
CA ASN A 49 10.54 -5.68 0.28
C ASN A 49 9.16 -5.25 -0.24
N LEU A 50 8.11 -5.25 0.59
CA LEU A 50 6.80 -4.78 0.18
C LEU A 50 6.85 -3.26 -0.06
N GLN A 51 6.52 -2.85 -1.28
CA GLN A 51 6.26 -1.45 -1.58
C GLN A 51 4.79 -1.12 -1.29
N VAL A 52 4.54 0.03 -0.68
CA VAL A 52 3.18 0.53 -0.42
C VAL A 52 3.02 1.91 -1.03
N LEU A 53 1.97 2.09 -1.82
CA LEU A 53 1.76 3.29 -2.62
C LEU A 53 0.37 3.89 -2.36
N HIS A 54 0.34 5.18 -2.08
CA HIS A 54 -0.85 6.01 -2.03
C HIS A 54 -0.79 7.09 -3.13
N ALA A 55 -1.95 7.48 -3.65
CA ALA A 55 -2.09 8.66 -4.51
C ALA A 55 -3.10 9.61 -3.86
N GLY A 56 -2.65 10.78 -3.43
CA GLY A 56 -3.45 11.71 -2.63
C GLY A 56 -2.61 12.64 -1.76
N ASN A 57 -3.18 13.10 -0.66
CA ASN A 57 -2.52 14.02 0.27
C ASN A 57 -1.49 13.30 1.16
N PRO A 58 -0.18 13.63 1.09
CA PRO A 58 0.84 13.01 1.94
C PRO A 58 0.67 13.31 3.43
N GLU A 59 0.00 14.41 3.77
CA GLU A 59 -0.24 14.80 5.16
C GLU A 59 -1.46 14.12 5.79
N GLU A 60 -2.16 13.25 5.05
CA GLU A 60 -3.37 12.59 5.54
C GLU A 60 -3.09 11.71 6.78
N PRO A 61 -3.66 12.05 7.95
CA PRO A 61 -3.42 11.33 9.19
C PRO A 61 -3.68 9.82 9.13
N ALA A 62 -4.64 9.38 8.33
CA ALA A 62 -4.98 7.97 8.16
C ALA A 62 -3.82 7.12 7.63
N LEU A 63 -2.87 7.72 6.89
CA LEU A 63 -1.72 7.00 6.31
C LEU A 63 -0.78 6.45 7.39
N ARG A 64 -0.69 7.11 8.56
CA ARG A 64 0.10 6.62 9.70
C ARG A 64 -0.36 5.26 10.21
N ALA A 65 -1.63 4.92 10.02
CA ALA A 65 -2.15 3.62 10.42
C ALA A 65 -1.60 2.47 9.56
N TYR A 66 -1.14 2.74 8.32
CA TYR A 66 -0.43 1.75 7.50
C TYR A 66 1.00 1.55 7.98
N LEU A 67 1.72 2.63 8.29
CA LEU A 67 3.09 2.56 8.84
C LEU A 67 3.14 1.71 10.13
N GLY A 68 2.12 1.84 10.99
CA GLY A 68 1.97 1.02 12.19
C GLY A 68 1.77 -0.49 11.97
N MET A 69 1.72 -0.96 10.72
CA MET A 69 1.60 -2.39 10.38
C MET A 69 2.96 -3.09 10.21
N GLY A 70 4.08 -2.36 10.36
CA GLY A 70 5.42 -2.90 10.16
C GLY A 70 6.05 -2.51 8.82
N LEU A 71 5.52 -1.48 8.15
CA LEU A 71 6.15 -0.91 6.96
C LEU A 71 7.34 -0.04 7.35
N SER A 72 8.44 -0.12 6.61
CA SER A 72 9.57 0.80 6.72
C SER A 72 9.23 2.18 6.14
N GLU A 73 8.47 2.19 5.04
CA GLU A 73 8.07 3.40 4.31
C GLU A 73 6.71 3.24 3.64
N LEU A 74 6.10 4.38 3.28
CA LEU A 74 4.90 4.47 2.46
C LEU A 74 5.14 5.58 1.43
N HIS A 75 5.05 5.24 0.15
CA HIS A 75 5.23 6.19 -0.94
C HIS A 75 3.91 6.89 -1.23
N VAL A 76 3.96 8.22 -1.37
CA VAL A 76 2.80 9.02 -1.75
C VAL A 76 3.09 9.74 -3.06
N LEU A 77 2.26 9.48 -4.07
CA LEU A 77 2.13 10.33 -5.24
C LEU A 77 1.19 11.47 -4.85
N GLU A 78 1.76 12.64 -4.58
CA GLU A 78 0.94 13.80 -4.20
C GLU A 78 -0.03 14.14 -5.33
N GLN A 79 -1.33 14.17 -5.03
CA GLN A 79 -2.39 14.49 -5.98
C GLN A 79 -3.32 15.58 -5.40
N PRO A 80 -3.81 16.51 -6.21
CA PRO A 80 -4.86 17.44 -5.79
C PRO A 80 -6.13 16.71 -5.33
N ASP A 81 -6.88 17.32 -4.42
CA ASP A 81 -8.19 16.80 -4.00
C ASP A 81 -9.12 16.60 -5.19
N GLY A 82 -9.70 15.40 -5.30
CA GLY A 82 -10.61 15.03 -6.39
C GLY A 82 -9.94 14.75 -7.73
N ALA A 83 -8.61 14.75 -7.81
CA ALA A 83 -7.89 14.33 -9.01
C ALA A 83 -8.11 12.84 -9.31
N ASP A 84 -8.07 12.49 -10.59
CA ASP A 84 -8.06 11.10 -11.03
C ASP A 84 -6.69 10.48 -10.77
N ALA A 85 -6.61 9.59 -9.78
CA ALA A 85 -5.38 8.91 -9.40
C ALA A 85 -4.90 7.87 -10.45
N LEU A 86 -5.74 7.47 -11.40
CA LEU A 86 -5.44 6.36 -12.31
C LEU A 86 -4.20 6.66 -13.18
N ALA A 87 -4.07 7.90 -13.68
CA ALA A 87 -2.94 8.29 -14.51
C ALA A 87 -1.61 8.20 -13.72
N ALA A 88 -1.55 8.82 -12.55
CA ALA A 88 -0.36 8.83 -11.70
C ALA A 88 0.04 7.42 -11.26
N LEU A 89 -0.93 6.61 -10.82
CA LEU A 89 -0.69 5.21 -10.41
C LEU A 89 -0.20 4.37 -11.59
N THR A 90 -0.81 4.50 -12.76
CA THR A 90 -0.42 3.75 -13.96
C THR A 90 1.01 4.08 -14.38
N ASP A 91 1.37 5.37 -14.40
CA ASP A 91 2.71 5.81 -14.76
C ASP A 91 3.76 5.30 -13.77
N TYR A 92 3.46 5.32 -12.47
CA TYR A 92 4.36 4.78 -11.46
C TYR A 92 4.54 3.26 -11.60
N ILE A 93 3.44 2.50 -11.68
CA ILE A 93 3.46 1.03 -11.75
C ILE A 93 4.17 0.53 -13.01
N ARG A 94 3.98 1.20 -14.16
CA ARG A 94 4.67 0.84 -15.41
C ARG A 94 6.18 0.94 -15.30
N ASN A 95 6.67 1.86 -14.47
CA ASN A 95 8.10 2.14 -14.30
C ASN A 95 8.71 1.43 -13.06
N SER A 96 7.89 0.74 -12.25
CA SER A 96 8.35 0.16 -10.98
C SER A 96 8.89 -1.27 -11.09
N GLY A 97 8.54 -2.01 -12.17
CA GLY A 97 8.87 -3.43 -12.31
C GLY A 97 7.95 -4.36 -11.51
N ALA A 98 6.86 -3.83 -10.92
CA ALA A 98 5.90 -4.61 -10.16
C ALA A 98 5.35 -5.80 -10.97
N GLN A 99 5.39 -6.98 -10.34
CA GLN A 99 4.85 -8.22 -10.90
C GLN A 99 3.45 -8.51 -10.36
N MET A 100 3.13 -7.96 -9.19
CA MET A 100 1.81 -8.02 -8.57
C MET A 100 1.46 -6.66 -7.96
N VAL A 101 0.21 -6.26 -8.16
CA VAL A 101 -0.42 -5.07 -7.59
C VAL A 101 -1.73 -5.48 -6.93
#